data_AF-A0A811S1V6-F1
#
_entry.id   AF-A0A811S1V6-F1
#
_cell.length_a   1.000
_cell.length_b   1.000
_cell.length_c   1.000
_cell.angle_alpha   90.00
_cell.angle_beta   90.00
_cell.angle_gamma   90.00
#
_symmetry.space_group_name_H-M   'P 1'
#
loop_
_entity.id
_entity.type
_entity.pdbx_description
1 polymer ?
#
loop_
_entity_poly.entity_id
_entity_poly.type
_entity_poly.pdbx_seq_one_letter_code
_entity_poly.pdbx_strand_id
1 'polypeptide(L)'
;MSSHVLGIIVEREREREQRDGEIIQETTAAGAEAEAAGGKDKPSVADNEEQAAAHRSKEEEEEARKKKEEAEAALMVFLEIWLRHWKEDVARKKKEEEEDARKKLEDARKKEDARASDKNCLERYRDHQFEKIKKDREDWEVKKDALDKMREWLMLLATLAVSIAYSAGLNPPGGLWQDDGGGRAAGTPVLQSTNRSRYLTFYYSNAMSFVTSLVIIALLFNRKASVQALVFTTMFDLMSLVVAYIAGTTSDLLSSIGLITIASAGFIYFAKGWELDLLHLNPSIQSSRHIPPAGRILILLLFALQDPEINVDRRPRHCG
;
A
#
# COMPACT_ATOMS: atom_id res chain seq x y z
N MET A 1 -48.96 5.75 -0.86
CA MET A 1 -49.58 6.06 -2.17
C MET A 1 -51.11 5.84 -2.10
N SER A 2 -51.83 6.52 -1.20
CA SER A 2 -53.22 6.12 -0.84
C SER A 2 -54.28 7.22 -0.90
N SER A 3 -53.97 8.41 -1.42
CA SER A 3 -54.97 9.48 -1.62
C SER A 3 -55.33 9.69 -3.09
N HIS A 4 -54.36 9.47 -3.99
CA HIS A 4 -54.54 9.67 -5.44
C HIS A 4 -55.42 8.60 -6.11
N VAL A 5 -55.48 7.38 -5.55
CA VAL A 5 -56.29 6.28 -6.10
C VAL A 5 -57.75 6.41 -5.69
N LEU A 6 -58.02 6.90 -4.47
CA LEU A 6 -59.39 7.16 -3.99
C LEU A 6 -60.07 8.28 -4.76
N GLY A 7 -59.33 9.32 -5.17
CA GLY A 7 -59.86 10.40 -6.02
C GLY A 7 -60.31 9.92 -7.40
N ILE A 8 -59.57 8.98 -8.02
CA ILE A 8 -59.93 8.45 -9.35
C ILE A 8 -61.17 7.54 -9.29
N ILE A 9 -61.42 6.88 -8.16
CA ILE A 9 -62.59 6.02 -7.99
C ILE A 9 -63.86 6.85 -7.79
N VAL A 10 -63.80 7.89 -6.95
CA VAL A 10 -64.95 8.79 -6.68
C VAL A 10 -65.37 9.56 -7.93
N GLU A 11 -64.41 10.04 -8.74
CA GLU A 11 -64.75 10.79 -9.96
C GLU A 11 -65.43 9.90 -11.02
N ARG A 12 -65.06 8.62 -11.08
CA ARG A 12 -65.70 7.64 -11.97
C ARG A 12 -67.11 7.23 -11.56
N GLU A 13 -67.48 7.38 -10.28
CA GLU A 13 -68.85 7.12 -9.81
C GLU A 13 -69.78 8.27 -10.17
N ARG A 14 -69.32 9.52 -10.09
CA ARG A 14 -70.09 10.70 -10.55
C ARG A 14 -70.45 10.66 -12.03
N GLU A 15 -69.53 10.19 -12.87
CA GLU A 15 -69.77 10.06 -14.32
C GLU A 15 -70.75 8.94 -14.70
N ARG A 16 -71.10 8.02 -13.78
CA ARG A 16 -72.15 7.02 -14.01
C ARG A 16 -73.53 7.58 -13.67
N GLU A 17 -73.67 8.25 -12.53
CA GLU A 17 -74.94 8.87 -12.12
C GLU A 17 -75.43 9.93 -13.14
N GLN A 18 -74.51 10.61 -13.83
CA GLN A 18 -74.86 11.61 -14.83
C GLN A 18 -75.39 11.01 -16.16
N ARG A 19 -74.92 9.81 -16.53
CA ARG A 19 -75.45 9.09 -17.72
C ARG A 19 -76.81 8.44 -17.45
N ASP A 20 -77.04 7.97 -16.23
CA ASP A 20 -78.30 7.32 -15.87
C ASP A 20 -79.46 8.33 -15.75
N GLY A 21 -79.17 9.61 -15.47
CA GLY A 21 -80.16 10.69 -15.48
C GLY A 21 -80.63 11.11 -16.88
N GLU A 22 -79.79 10.96 -17.91
CA GLU A 22 -80.08 11.38 -19.29
C GLU A 22 -81.01 10.38 -20.01
N ILE A 23 -80.92 9.09 -19.67
CA ILE A 23 -81.76 8.02 -20.25
C ILE A 23 -83.23 8.09 -19.76
N ILE A 24 -83.49 8.71 -18.60
CA ILE A 24 -84.85 8.83 -18.02
C ILE A 24 -85.63 10.01 -18.65
N GLN A 25 -84.95 11.02 -19.20
CA GLN A 25 -85.61 12.13 -19.91
C GLN A 25 -86.00 11.79 -21.36
N GLU A 26 -85.22 10.95 -22.04
CA GLU A 26 -85.53 10.56 -23.42
C GLU A 26 -86.74 9.62 -23.51
N THR A 27 -87.02 8.86 -22.44
CA THR A 27 -88.17 7.94 -22.36
C THR A 27 -89.47 8.60 -21.89
N THR A 28 -89.43 9.83 -21.39
CA THR A 28 -90.63 10.58 -20.95
C THR A 28 -91.16 11.55 -22.01
N ALA A 29 -90.42 11.81 -23.10
CA ALA A 29 -90.87 12.66 -24.22
C ALA A 29 -91.65 11.91 -25.32
N ALA A 30 -91.65 10.58 -25.33
CA ALA A 30 -92.35 9.76 -26.33
C ALA A 30 -93.73 9.24 -25.88
N GLY A 31 -94.18 9.61 -24.67
CA GLY A 31 -95.37 9.04 -24.02
C GLY A 31 -96.56 9.98 -23.81
N ALA A 32 -96.64 11.11 -24.50
CA ALA A 32 -97.71 12.09 -24.28
C ALA A 32 -98.15 12.81 -25.57
N GLU A 33 -98.70 12.07 -26.53
CA GLU A 33 -99.69 12.60 -27.48
C GLU A 33 -100.75 11.52 -27.71
N ALA A 34 -101.85 11.62 -26.96
CA ALA A 34 -103.07 10.86 -27.20
C ALA A 34 -104.24 11.83 -27.36
N GLU A 35 -105.05 11.54 -28.39
CA GLU A 35 -106.47 11.90 -28.58
C GLU A 35 -106.88 13.36 -28.88
N ALA A 36 -107.48 13.55 -30.06
CA ALA A 36 -108.90 13.90 -30.17
C ALA A 36 -109.38 13.94 -31.63
N ALA A 37 -110.37 13.10 -31.98
CA ALA A 37 -111.56 13.46 -32.78
C ALA A 37 -112.31 12.19 -33.22
N GLY A 38 -113.58 12.08 -32.82
CA GLY A 38 -114.41 10.91 -33.07
C GLY A 38 -115.29 10.97 -34.32
N GLY A 39 -116.01 9.87 -34.54
CA GLY A 39 -117.36 9.88 -35.09
C GLY A 39 -117.61 9.14 -36.41
N LYS A 40 -118.25 7.97 -36.25
CA LYS A 40 -119.35 7.37 -37.03
C LYS A 40 -119.09 6.30 -38.11
N ASP A 41 -119.87 5.24 -37.90
CA ASP A 41 -120.53 4.29 -38.82
C ASP A 41 -119.82 2.96 -39.20
N LYS A 42 -120.56 1.88 -38.87
CA LYS A 42 -120.40 0.42 -39.09
C LYS A 42 -120.35 0.01 -40.59
N PRO A 43 -120.11 -1.28 -40.97
CA PRO A 43 -119.59 -2.43 -40.21
C PRO A 43 -118.62 -3.39 -40.97
N SER A 44 -118.01 -4.29 -40.18
CA SER A 44 -117.66 -5.69 -40.46
C SER A 44 -116.25 -6.01 -40.98
N VAL A 45 -115.74 -7.14 -40.46
CA VAL A 45 -114.47 -7.86 -40.75
C VAL A 45 -113.25 -7.44 -39.91
N ALA A 46 -113.08 -7.99 -38.68
CA ALA A 46 -111.83 -7.88 -37.94
C ALA A 46 -111.57 -9.03 -36.93
N ASP A 47 -111.96 -10.27 -37.23
CA ASP A 47 -111.65 -11.43 -36.35
C ASP A 47 -110.28 -12.10 -36.67
N ASN A 48 -109.48 -11.52 -37.58
CA ASN A 48 -108.18 -12.08 -37.99
C ASN A 48 -106.95 -11.26 -37.52
N GLU A 49 -107.11 -10.07 -36.92
CA GLU A 49 -105.98 -9.24 -36.45
C GLU A 49 -105.58 -9.49 -34.98
N GLU A 50 -106.51 -9.93 -34.13
CA GLU A 50 -106.26 -10.13 -32.69
C GLU A 50 -105.39 -11.37 -32.42
N GLN A 51 -105.52 -12.44 -33.22
CA GLN A 51 -104.64 -13.62 -33.14
C GLN A 51 -103.22 -13.34 -33.65
N ALA A 52 -103.05 -12.39 -34.59
CA ALA A 52 -101.75 -11.99 -35.13
C ALA A 52 -100.96 -11.06 -34.20
N ALA A 53 -101.63 -10.28 -33.35
CA ALA A 53 -101.00 -9.44 -32.31
C ALA A 53 -100.54 -10.27 -31.10
N ALA A 54 -101.36 -11.24 -30.65
CA ALA A 54 -101.01 -12.13 -29.55
C ALA A 54 -99.83 -13.05 -29.89
N HIS A 55 -99.71 -13.52 -31.14
CA HIS A 55 -98.56 -14.33 -31.59
C HIS A 55 -97.26 -13.52 -31.62
N ARG A 56 -97.32 -12.25 -32.06
CA ARG A 56 -96.17 -11.33 -32.07
C ARG A 56 -95.67 -10.99 -30.66
N SER A 57 -96.57 -10.76 -29.70
CA SER A 57 -96.17 -10.47 -28.31
C SER A 57 -95.48 -11.64 -27.60
N LYS A 58 -95.86 -12.89 -27.92
CA LYS A 58 -95.22 -14.09 -27.38
C LYS A 58 -93.87 -14.38 -28.04
N GLU A 59 -93.75 -14.14 -29.34
CA GLU A 59 -92.46 -14.20 -30.03
C GLU A 59 -91.48 -13.16 -29.49
N GLU A 60 -91.93 -11.94 -29.20
CA GLU A 60 -91.09 -10.89 -28.60
C GLU A 60 -90.66 -11.22 -27.16
N GLU A 61 -91.52 -11.81 -26.33
CA GLU A 61 -91.16 -12.28 -24.99
C GLU A 61 -90.21 -13.49 -25.01
N GLU A 62 -90.39 -14.44 -25.93
CA GLU A 62 -89.46 -15.55 -26.12
C GLU A 62 -88.12 -15.05 -26.65
N GLU A 63 -88.11 -14.09 -27.59
CA GLU A 63 -86.89 -13.48 -28.10
C GLU A 63 -86.16 -12.68 -27.00
N ALA A 64 -86.89 -11.99 -26.12
CA ALA A 64 -86.32 -11.29 -24.97
C ALA A 64 -85.74 -12.25 -23.93
N ARG A 65 -86.40 -13.39 -23.65
CA ARG A 65 -85.84 -14.45 -22.79
C ARG A 65 -84.58 -15.06 -23.39
N LYS A 66 -84.58 -15.29 -24.69
CA LYS A 66 -83.42 -15.85 -25.40
C LYS A 66 -82.24 -14.89 -25.39
N LYS A 67 -82.46 -13.59 -25.65
CA LYS A 67 -81.44 -12.54 -25.52
C LYS A 67 -80.94 -12.41 -24.08
N LYS A 68 -81.81 -12.62 -23.09
CA LYS A 68 -81.43 -12.63 -21.66
C LYS A 68 -80.55 -13.83 -21.31
N GLU A 69 -80.92 -15.04 -21.74
CA GLU A 69 -80.10 -16.24 -21.55
C GLU A 69 -78.76 -16.15 -22.29
N GLU A 70 -78.75 -15.60 -23.51
CA GLU A 70 -77.53 -15.30 -24.26
C GLU A 70 -76.67 -14.23 -23.55
N ALA A 71 -77.28 -13.20 -22.96
CA ALA A 71 -76.58 -12.20 -22.17
C ALA A 71 -76.03 -12.77 -20.85
N GLU A 72 -76.78 -13.64 -20.17
CA GLU A 72 -76.33 -14.33 -18.96
C GLU A 72 -75.19 -15.33 -19.27
N ALA A 73 -75.28 -16.06 -20.38
CA ALA A 73 -74.21 -16.93 -20.86
C ALA A 73 -72.95 -16.13 -21.25
N ALA A 74 -73.11 -15.00 -21.93
CA ALA A 74 -72.01 -14.10 -22.26
C ALA A 74 -71.35 -13.51 -21.01
N LEU A 75 -72.14 -13.15 -19.99
CA LEU A 75 -71.63 -12.67 -18.70
C LEU A 75 -70.81 -13.75 -17.98
N MET A 76 -71.27 -15.00 -17.98
CA MET A 76 -70.54 -16.10 -17.34
C MET A 76 -69.20 -16.36 -18.03
N VAL A 77 -69.15 -16.37 -19.37
CA VAL A 77 -67.90 -16.50 -20.13
C VAL A 77 -66.96 -15.33 -19.83
N PHE A 78 -67.48 -14.10 -19.78
CA PHE A 78 -66.67 -12.92 -19.44
C PHE A 78 -66.14 -12.97 -18.00
N LEU A 79 -66.98 -13.38 -17.04
CA LEU A 79 -66.59 -13.51 -15.64
C LEU A 79 -65.51 -14.57 -15.46
N GLU A 80 -65.62 -15.72 -16.14
CA GLU A 80 -64.56 -16.75 -16.12
C GLU A 80 -63.25 -16.25 -16.70
N ILE A 81 -63.29 -15.59 -17.88
CA ILE A 81 -62.10 -15.01 -18.51
C ILE A 81 -61.47 -13.96 -17.59
N TRP A 82 -62.30 -13.10 -16.99
CA TRP A 82 -61.87 -12.05 -16.08
C TRP A 82 -61.25 -12.62 -14.80
N LEU A 83 -61.89 -13.62 -14.17
CA LEU A 83 -61.36 -14.32 -13.00
C LEU A 83 -60.04 -15.01 -13.33
N ARG A 84 -59.95 -15.67 -14.50
CA ARG A 84 -58.74 -16.35 -14.95
C ARG A 84 -57.60 -15.33 -15.12
N HIS A 85 -57.86 -14.21 -15.79
CA HIS A 85 -56.89 -13.14 -15.97
C HIS A 85 -56.46 -12.48 -14.66
N TRP A 86 -57.41 -12.16 -13.77
CA TRP A 86 -57.12 -11.58 -12.45
C TRP A 86 -56.25 -12.51 -11.60
N LYS A 87 -56.57 -13.81 -11.61
CA LYS A 87 -55.81 -14.83 -10.87
C LYS A 87 -54.39 -14.98 -11.42
N GLU A 88 -54.23 -14.92 -12.74
CA GLU A 88 -52.92 -14.87 -13.39
C GLU A 88 -52.13 -13.60 -13.05
N ASP A 89 -52.77 -12.44 -13.03
CA ASP A 89 -52.13 -11.17 -12.65
C ASP A 89 -51.62 -11.18 -11.21
N VAL A 90 -52.43 -11.69 -10.27
CA VAL A 90 -52.01 -11.85 -8.88
C VAL A 90 -50.83 -12.81 -8.77
N ALA A 91 -50.87 -13.93 -9.51
CA ALA A 91 -49.78 -14.89 -9.53
C ALA A 91 -48.49 -14.32 -10.16
N ARG A 92 -48.61 -13.51 -11.22
CA ARG A 92 -47.49 -12.81 -11.87
C ARG A 92 -46.82 -11.84 -10.89
N LYS A 93 -47.59 -10.96 -10.26
CA LYS A 93 -47.06 -9.98 -9.28
C LYS A 93 -46.35 -10.66 -8.12
N LYS A 94 -46.92 -11.74 -7.60
CA LYS A 94 -46.28 -12.50 -6.52
C LYS A 94 -44.93 -13.09 -6.94
N LYS A 95 -44.83 -13.63 -8.16
CA LYS A 95 -43.56 -14.14 -8.69
C LYS A 95 -42.52 -13.04 -8.89
N GLU A 96 -42.93 -11.88 -9.40
CA GLU A 96 -42.03 -10.71 -9.56
C GLU A 96 -41.48 -10.24 -8.22
N GLU A 97 -42.32 -10.15 -7.18
CA GLU A 97 -41.90 -9.80 -5.82
C GLU A 97 -40.93 -10.84 -5.23
N GLU A 98 -41.22 -12.13 -5.40
CA GLU A 98 -40.32 -13.21 -4.95
C GLU A 98 -38.98 -13.19 -5.70
N GLU A 99 -38.98 -12.88 -7.00
CA GLU A 99 -37.76 -12.78 -7.80
C GLU A 99 -36.93 -11.54 -7.44
N ASP A 100 -37.57 -10.39 -7.19
CA ASP A 100 -36.90 -9.17 -6.69
C ASP A 100 -36.32 -9.39 -5.28
N ALA A 101 -37.06 -10.06 -4.40
CA ALA A 101 -36.57 -10.45 -3.08
C ALA A 101 -35.36 -11.40 -3.17
N ARG A 102 -35.40 -12.38 -4.09
CA ARG A 102 -34.26 -13.28 -4.35
C ARG A 102 -33.04 -12.52 -4.88
N LYS A 103 -33.22 -11.60 -5.84
CA LYS A 103 -32.13 -10.77 -6.38
C LYS A 103 -31.48 -9.91 -5.29
N LYS A 104 -32.29 -9.26 -4.45
CA LYS A 104 -31.79 -8.49 -3.30
C LYS A 104 -30.98 -9.34 -2.32
N LEU A 105 -31.43 -10.56 -2.05
CA LEU A 105 -30.71 -11.49 -1.19
C LEU A 105 -29.38 -11.94 -1.81
N GLU A 106 -29.35 -12.25 -3.11
CA GLU A 106 -28.11 -12.59 -3.82
C GLU A 106 -27.12 -11.43 -3.86
N ASP A 107 -27.58 -10.20 -4.08
CA ASP A 107 -26.74 -9.00 -4.06
C ASP A 107 -26.19 -8.70 -2.68
N ALA A 108 -26.97 -8.93 -1.62
CA ALA A 108 -26.50 -8.86 -0.24
C ALA A 108 -25.41 -9.91 0.03
N ARG A 109 -25.62 -11.16 -0.41
CA ARG A 109 -24.63 -12.24 -0.24
C ARG A 109 -23.32 -11.94 -0.95
N LYS A 110 -23.37 -11.45 -2.20
CA LYS A 110 -22.17 -11.03 -2.96
C LYS A 110 -21.40 -9.90 -2.27
N LYS A 111 -22.11 -8.96 -1.63
CA LYS A 111 -21.47 -7.88 -0.86
C LYS A 111 -20.76 -8.41 0.40
N GLU A 112 -21.34 -9.39 1.07
CA GLU A 112 -20.69 -10.05 2.21
C GLU A 112 -19.45 -10.85 1.78
N ASP A 113 -19.55 -11.61 0.69
CA ASP A 113 -18.41 -12.37 0.13
C ASP A 113 -17.26 -11.42 -0.27
N ALA A 114 -17.58 -10.28 -0.90
CA ALA A 114 -16.60 -9.25 -1.23
C ALA A 114 -15.93 -8.64 0.02
N ARG A 115 -16.71 -8.34 1.07
CA ARG A 115 -16.16 -7.85 2.36
C ARG A 115 -15.29 -8.89 3.06
N ALA A 116 -15.65 -10.16 2.99
CA ALA A 116 -14.84 -11.25 3.55
C ALA A 116 -13.52 -11.42 2.79
N SER A 117 -13.57 -11.29 1.46
CA SER A 117 -12.38 -11.33 0.59
C SER A 117 -11.41 -10.19 0.90
N ASP A 118 -11.90 -8.95 1.04
CA ASP A 118 -11.05 -7.80 1.38
C ASP A 118 -10.40 -7.95 2.76
N LYS A 119 -11.14 -8.40 3.77
CA LYS A 119 -10.59 -8.70 5.11
C LYS A 119 -9.46 -9.74 5.05
N ASN A 120 -9.65 -10.83 4.31
CA ASN A 120 -8.63 -11.87 4.13
C ASN A 120 -7.39 -11.33 3.39
N CYS A 121 -7.59 -10.50 2.37
CA CYS A 121 -6.51 -9.81 1.66
C CYS A 121 -5.68 -8.92 2.60
N LEU A 122 -6.36 -8.12 3.43
CA LEU A 122 -5.73 -7.20 4.37
C LEU A 122 -4.96 -7.95 5.47
N GLU A 123 -5.52 -9.06 5.94
CA GLU A 123 -4.87 -9.94 6.92
C GLU A 123 -3.60 -10.57 6.34
N ARG A 124 -3.66 -11.11 5.12
CA ARG A 124 -2.48 -11.65 4.43
C ARG A 124 -1.41 -10.58 4.16
N TYR A 125 -1.82 -9.36 3.78
CA TYR A 125 -0.88 -8.25 3.57
C TYR A 125 -0.17 -7.87 4.88
N ARG A 126 -0.94 -7.79 5.96
CA ARG A 126 -0.42 -7.49 7.30
C ARG A 126 0.56 -8.58 7.76
N ASP A 127 0.24 -9.85 7.57
CA ASP A 127 1.13 -10.97 7.90
C ASP A 127 2.43 -10.91 7.10
N HIS A 128 2.34 -10.68 5.79
CA HIS A 128 3.52 -10.51 4.94
C HIS A 128 4.38 -9.32 5.37
N GLN A 129 3.78 -8.20 5.79
CA GLN A 129 4.52 -7.06 6.31
C GLN A 129 5.16 -7.36 7.67
N PHE A 130 4.45 -8.04 8.57
CA PHE A 130 5.01 -8.47 9.85
C PHE A 130 6.20 -9.41 9.65
N GLU A 131 6.10 -10.37 8.73
CA GLU A 131 7.18 -11.29 8.42
C GLU A 131 8.38 -10.58 7.80
N LYS A 132 8.14 -9.61 6.91
CA LYS A 132 9.19 -8.75 6.36
C LYS A 132 9.89 -7.93 7.43
N ILE A 133 9.14 -7.26 8.31
CA ILE A 133 9.69 -6.49 9.44
C ILE A 133 10.48 -7.39 10.39
N LYS A 134 9.97 -8.61 10.65
CA LYS A 134 10.65 -9.59 11.51
C LYS A 134 11.99 -9.99 10.90
N LYS A 135 12.00 -10.33 9.61
CA LYS A 135 13.21 -10.67 8.88
C LYS A 135 14.21 -9.51 8.85
N ASP A 136 13.75 -8.30 8.53
CA ASP A 136 14.59 -7.09 8.52
C ASP A 136 15.19 -6.81 9.91
N ARG A 137 14.44 -7.08 10.99
CA ARG A 137 14.93 -6.99 12.37
C ARG A 137 15.97 -8.06 12.67
N GLU A 138 15.72 -9.32 12.32
CA GLU A 138 16.67 -10.43 12.51
C GLU A 138 17.98 -10.15 11.77
N ASP A 139 17.90 -9.74 10.49
CA ASP A 139 19.05 -9.35 9.69
C ASP A 139 19.81 -8.16 10.30
N TRP A 140 19.09 -7.18 10.87
CA TRP A 140 19.70 -6.04 11.56
C TRP A 140 20.41 -6.45 12.86
N GLU A 141 19.83 -7.33 13.67
CA GLU A 141 20.47 -7.83 14.90
C GLU A 141 21.75 -8.61 14.56
N VAL A 142 21.73 -9.48 13.54
CA VAL A 142 22.93 -10.20 13.09
C VAL A 142 24.03 -9.22 12.63
N LYS A 143 23.65 -8.20 11.84
CA LYS A 143 24.60 -7.18 11.40
C LYS A 143 25.16 -6.37 12.56
N LYS A 144 24.31 -6.00 13.52
CA LYS A 144 24.71 -5.25 14.72
C LYS A 144 25.68 -6.05 15.58
N ASP A 145 25.40 -7.34 15.82
CA ASP A 145 26.30 -8.22 16.55
C ASP A 145 27.68 -8.34 15.88
N ALA A 146 27.72 -8.40 14.55
CA ALA A 146 28.98 -8.41 13.80
C ALA A 146 29.74 -7.08 13.93
N LEU A 147 29.03 -5.94 13.91
CA LEU A 147 29.64 -4.62 14.08
C LEU A 147 30.15 -4.39 15.51
N ASP A 148 29.42 -4.84 16.52
CA ASP A 148 29.82 -4.72 17.92
C ASP A 148 31.06 -5.59 18.20
N LYS A 149 31.12 -6.83 17.67
CA LYS A 149 32.34 -7.67 17.70
C LYS A 149 33.52 -6.99 17.02
N MET A 150 33.33 -6.42 15.83
CA MET A 150 34.40 -5.70 15.12
C MET A 150 34.92 -4.51 15.95
N ARG A 151 34.02 -3.74 16.58
CA ARG A 151 34.41 -2.63 17.47
C ARG A 151 35.22 -3.12 18.67
N GLU A 152 34.84 -4.24 19.28
CA GLU A 152 35.60 -4.84 20.39
C GLU A 152 37.03 -5.19 19.96
N TRP A 153 37.20 -5.90 18.84
CA TRP A 153 38.52 -6.22 18.29
C TRP A 153 39.36 -4.98 17.96
N LEU A 154 38.74 -3.96 17.37
CA LEU A 154 39.43 -2.71 17.01
C LEU A 154 39.85 -1.91 18.25
N MET A 155 39.07 -1.97 19.33
CA MET A 155 39.43 -1.35 20.62
C MET A 155 40.66 -2.02 21.21
N LEU A 156 40.70 -3.35 21.18
CA LEU A 156 41.84 -4.13 21.65
C LEU A 156 43.09 -3.82 20.83
N LEU A 157 42.98 -3.80 19.50
CA LEU A 157 44.09 -3.46 18.60
C LEU A 157 44.61 -2.05 18.86
N ALA A 158 43.72 -1.06 19.01
CA ALA A 158 44.13 0.31 19.28
C ALA A 158 44.81 0.45 20.65
N THR A 159 44.29 -0.19 21.68
CA THR A 159 44.90 -0.17 23.02
C THR A 159 46.26 -0.85 23.04
N LEU A 160 46.41 -1.95 22.29
CA LEU A 160 47.68 -2.63 22.10
C LEU A 160 48.68 -1.73 21.36
N ALA A 161 48.26 -1.07 20.28
CA ALA A 161 49.10 -0.14 19.52
C ALA A 161 49.57 1.05 20.38
N VAL A 162 48.66 1.68 21.15
CA VAL A 162 48.99 2.71 22.15
C VAL A 162 50.06 2.20 23.11
N SER A 163 49.89 1.00 23.64
CA SER A 163 50.82 0.42 24.63
C SER A 163 52.21 0.16 24.04
N ILE A 164 52.26 -0.38 22.82
CA ILE A 164 53.52 -0.64 22.10
C ILE A 164 54.22 0.69 21.78
N ALA A 165 53.50 1.66 21.22
CA ALA A 165 54.05 2.96 20.84
C ALA A 165 54.54 3.76 22.06
N TYR A 166 53.79 3.70 23.17
CA TYR A 166 54.18 4.31 24.44
C TYR A 166 55.45 3.68 25.01
N SER A 167 55.51 2.35 25.04
CA SER A 167 56.68 1.61 25.54
C SER A 167 57.93 1.88 24.71
N ALA A 168 57.77 1.92 23.38
CA ALA A 168 58.85 2.24 22.43
C ALA A 168 59.29 3.72 22.50
N GLY A 169 58.41 4.62 22.91
CA GLY A 169 58.74 6.03 23.14
C GLY A 169 59.61 6.25 24.37
N LEU A 170 59.36 5.49 25.45
CA LEU A 170 60.16 5.55 26.69
C LEU A 170 61.53 4.89 26.52
N ASN A 171 61.57 3.77 25.81
CA ASN A 171 62.78 3.00 25.56
C ASN A 171 63.01 2.88 24.06
N PRO A 172 63.63 3.89 23.42
CA PRO A 172 63.87 3.86 21.99
C PRO A 172 64.80 2.70 21.62
N PRO A 173 64.63 2.11 20.42
CA PRO A 173 65.47 1.03 19.95
C PRO A 173 66.95 1.47 19.93
N GLY A 174 67.81 0.64 20.50
CA GLY A 174 69.23 0.95 20.73
C GLY A 174 69.53 1.61 22.07
N GLY A 175 68.52 1.98 22.86
CA GLY A 175 68.69 2.55 24.19
C GLY A 175 69.12 4.02 24.19
N LEU A 176 69.47 4.50 25.39
CA LEU A 176 69.93 5.86 25.64
C LEU A 176 71.40 5.81 26.04
N TRP A 177 72.18 6.80 25.64
CA TRP A 177 73.54 6.97 26.15
C TRP A 177 73.51 7.22 27.66
N GLN A 178 74.37 6.53 28.42
CA GLN A 178 74.45 6.68 29.88
C GLN A 178 75.48 7.72 30.34
N ASP A 179 76.49 7.98 29.50
CA ASP A 179 77.59 8.89 29.82
C ASP A 179 77.69 10.04 28.81
N ASP A 180 78.20 11.18 29.28
CA ASP A 180 78.54 12.32 28.45
C ASP A 180 79.90 12.07 27.75
N GLY A 181 79.91 11.97 26.42
CA GLY A 181 81.15 11.64 25.69
C GLY A 181 81.07 11.73 24.17
N GLY A 182 82.18 12.14 23.53
CA GLY A 182 82.32 12.14 22.07
C GLY A 182 81.33 13.03 21.32
N GLY A 183 80.92 14.15 21.90
CA GLY A 183 79.93 15.09 21.32
C GLY A 183 78.46 14.70 21.53
N ARG A 184 78.20 13.73 22.42
CA ARG A 184 76.85 13.24 22.76
C ARG A 184 76.59 13.47 24.25
N ALA A 185 75.36 13.86 24.59
CA ALA A 185 74.91 14.00 25.96
C ALA A 185 74.23 12.70 26.45
N ALA A 186 74.38 12.38 27.73
CA ALA A 186 73.65 11.33 28.40
C ALA A 186 72.13 11.55 28.24
N GLY A 187 71.38 10.48 28.03
CA GLY A 187 69.96 10.53 27.70
C GLY A 187 69.64 10.81 26.23
N THR A 188 70.64 10.98 25.35
CA THR A 188 70.38 11.01 23.91
C THR A 188 70.18 9.60 23.35
N PRO A 189 69.21 9.37 22.45
CA PRO A 189 68.99 8.05 21.86
C PRO A 189 70.18 7.60 21.02
N VAL A 190 70.66 6.38 21.26
CA VAL A 190 71.84 5.82 20.57
C VAL A 190 71.64 5.83 19.06
N LEU A 191 70.45 5.42 18.60
CA LEU A 191 70.07 5.39 17.18
C LEU A 191 70.13 6.78 16.51
N GLN A 192 69.85 7.86 17.24
CA GLN A 192 69.95 9.22 16.70
C GLN A 192 71.38 9.61 16.36
N SER A 193 72.35 9.14 17.16
CA SER A 193 73.76 9.46 16.99
C SER A 193 74.47 8.57 15.96
N THR A 194 73.96 7.36 15.73
CA THR A 194 74.51 6.41 14.76
C THR A 194 73.87 6.60 13.37
N ASN A 195 72.55 6.78 13.30
CA ASN A 195 71.79 6.88 12.05
C ASN A 195 70.58 7.81 12.18
N ARG A 196 70.78 9.11 11.95
CA ARG A 196 69.74 10.13 12.13
C ARG A 196 68.49 9.92 11.28
N SER A 197 68.63 9.48 10.02
CA SER A 197 67.47 9.27 9.14
C SER A 197 66.55 8.15 9.64
N ARG A 198 67.10 7.02 10.12
CA ARG A 198 66.29 5.92 10.67
C ARG A 198 65.61 6.32 11.96
N TYR A 199 66.33 7.03 12.83
CA TYR A 199 65.77 7.55 14.06
C TYR A 199 64.57 8.48 13.78
N LEU A 200 64.67 9.37 12.79
CA LEU A 200 63.54 10.24 12.42
C LEU A 200 62.36 9.42 11.89
N THR A 201 62.59 8.44 11.01
CA THR A 201 61.53 7.57 10.51
C THR A 201 60.85 6.79 11.65
N PHE A 202 61.63 6.18 12.53
CA PHE A 202 61.12 5.51 13.72
C PHE A 202 60.29 6.47 14.59
N TYR A 203 60.85 7.62 14.95
CA TYR A 203 60.24 8.57 15.86
C TYR A 203 58.90 9.10 15.32
N TYR A 204 58.87 9.57 14.07
CA TYR A 204 57.65 10.09 13.46
C TYR A 204 56.61 8.99 13.20
N SER A 205 57.03 7.82 12.72
CA SER A 205 56.10 6.73 12.45
C SER A 205 55.47 6.18 13.74
N ASN A 206 56.26 6.05 14.81
CA ASN A 206 55.79 5.63 16.12
C ASN A 206 54.83 6.67 16.75
N ALA A 207 55.13 7.97 16.62
CA ALA A 207 54.24 9.03 17.07
C ALA A 207 52.93 9.08 16.29
N MET A 208 52.98 8.89 14.96
CA MET A 208 51.79 8.82 14.12
C MET A 208 50.91 7.63 14.48
N SER A 209 51.50 6.47 14.78
CA SER A 209 50.75 5.31 15.30
C SER A 209 50.06 5.67 16.62
N PHE A 210 50.78 6.20 17.61
CA PHE A 210 50.18 6.60 18.89
C PHE A 210 48.99 7.57 18.73
N VAL A 211 49.16 8.62 17.94
CA VAL A 211 48.07 9.59 17.68
C VAL A 211 46.91 8.94 16.94
N THR A 212 47.19 8.10 15.94
CA THR A 212 46.15 7.40 15.17
C THR A 212 45.38 6.43 16.05
N SER A 213 46.05 5.68 16.94
CA SER A 213 45.38 4.79 17.88
C SER A 213 44.45 5.55 18.83
N LEU A 214 44.83 6.76 19.28
CA LEU A 214 43.93 7.63 20.06
C LEU A 214 42.73 8.10 19.24
N VAL A 215 42.92 8.45 17.97
CA VAL A 215 41.82 8.78 17.04
C VAL A 215 40.89 7.59 16.86
N ILE A 216 41.43 6.38 16.70
CA ILE A 216 40.65 5.13 16.61
C ILE A 216 39.81 4.98 17.88
N ILE A 217 40.41 5.07 19.07
CA ILE A 217 39.67 4.97 20.34
C ILE A 217 38.54 6.02 20.39
N ALA A 218 38.81 7.29 20.05
CA ALA A 218 37.81 8.34 20.02
C ALA A 218 36.68 8.07 19.01
N LEU A 219 37.00 7.53 17.83
CA LEU A 219 36.03 7.12 16.81
C LEU A 219 35.19 5.91 17.28
N LEU A 220 35.77 4.98 18.05
CA LEU A 220 35.01 3.86 18.62
C LEU A 220 33.99 4.34 19.64
N PHE A 221 34.35 5.32 20.47
CA PHE A 221 33.41 5.94 21.42
C PHE A 221 32.24 6.63 20.71
N ASN A 222 32.47 7.15 19.51
CA ASN A 222 31.40 7.67 18.67
C ASN A 222 30.68 6.54 17.93
N ARG A 223 29.54 6.08 18.45
CA ARG A 223 28.73 5.00 17.84
C ARG A 223 28.23 5.34 16.42
N LYS A 224 28.19 6.63 16.06
CA LYS A 224 27.84 7.10 14.70
C LYS A 224 29.00 7.04 13.70
N ALA A 225 30.23 6.79 14.15
CA ALA A 225 31.38 6.71 13.24
C ALA A 225 31.19 5.57 12.23
N SER A 226 31.45 5.88 10.96
CA SER A 226 31.42 4.92 9.88
C SER A 226 32.45 3.81 10.11
N VAL A 227 32.00 2.56 10.05
CA VAL A 227 32.85 1.36 10.18
C VAL A 227 33.94 1.36 9.11
N GLN A 228 33.64 1.89 7.93
CA GLN A 228 34.61 2.04 6.84
C GLN A 228 35.74 3.00 7.20
N ALA A 229 35.41 4.15 7.80
CA ALA A 229 36.41 5.10 8.27
C ALA A 229 37.28 4.46 9.35
N LEU A 230 36.66 3.67 10.24
CA LEU A 230 37.35 2.99 11.32
C LEU A 230 38.36 1.97 10.81
N VAL A 231 37.95 1.07 9.92
CA VAL A 231 38.83 0.07 9.29
C VAL A 231 39.99 0.74 8.56
N PHE A 232 39.72 1.82 7.82
CA PHE A 232 40.77 2.57 7.12
C PHE A 232 41.79 3.17 8.09
N THR A 233 41.33 3.83 9.15
CA THR A 233 42.22 4.39 10.17
C THR A 233 43.05 3.31 10.87
N THR A 234 42.49 2.13 11.14
CA THR A 234 43.23 1.01 11.73
C THR A 234 44.31 0.45 10.80
N MET A 235 44.04 0.35 9.50
CA MET A 235 45.07 -0.06 8.53
C MET A 235 46.24 0.94 8.48
N PHE A 236 45.93 2.23 8.55
CA PHE A 236 46.95 3.29 8.62
C PHE A 236 47.79 3.20 9.90
N ASP A 237 47.15 2.91 11.04
CA ASP A 237 47.83 2.71 12.32
C ASP A 237 48.81 1.52 12.27
N LEU A 238 48.32 0.36 11.81
CA LEU A 238 49.14 -0.85 11.68
C LEU A 238 50.33 -0.64 10.74
N MET A 239 50.15 0.07 9.63
CA MET A 239 51.23 0.38 8.69
C MET A 239 52.28 1.29 9.34
N SER A 240 51.84 2.31 10.07
CA SER A 240 52.74 3.22 10.81
C SER A 240 53.54 2.46 11.88
N LEU A 241 52.92 1.50 12.57
CA LEU A 241 53.59 0.67 13.56
C LEU A 241 54.61 -0.28 12.91
N VAL A 242 54.28 -0.88 11.76
CA VAL A 242 55.20 -1.74 10.99
C VAL A 242 56.41 -0.97 10.49
N VAL A 243 56.21 0.24 9.94
CA VAL A 243 57.31 1.11 9.50
C VAL A 243 58.21 1.50 10.68
N ALA A 244 57.63 1.82 11.84
CA ALA A 244 58.39 2.09 13.05
C ALA A 244 59.21 0.86 13.48
N TYR A 245 58.61 -0.32 13.50
CA TYR A 245 59.29 -1.57 13.85
C TYR A 245 60.46 -1.88 12.92
N ILE A 246 60.27 -1.77 11.60
CA ILE A 246 61.32 -1.98 10.61
C ILE A 246 62.48 -0.99 10.82
N ALA A 247 62.16 0.29 11.03
CA ALA A 247 63.16 1.34 11.24
C ALA A 247 63.95 1.16 12.54
N GLY A 248 63.31 0.62 13.58
CA GLY A 248 63.92 0.40 14.89
C GLY A 248 64.75 -0.88 15.00
N THR A 249 64.38 -1.95 14.30
CA THR A 249 65.00 -3.28 14.48
C THR A 249 66.13 -3.61 13.50
N THR A 250 66.10 -3.07 12.29
CA THR A 250 67.08 -3.42 11.27
C THR A 250 68.42 -2.72 11.50
N SER A 251 69.52 -3.47 11.42
CA SER A 251 70.90 -2.95 11.52
C SER A 251 71.38 -2.28 10.23
N ASP A 252 70.87 -2.68 9.06
CA ASP A 252 71.36 -2.27 7.73
C ASP A 252 70.49 -1.24 7.00
N LEU A 253 71.11 -0.20 6.41
CA LEU A 253 70.43 1.03 5.95
C LEU A 253 69.60 0.75 4.69
N LEU A 254 70.18 -0.02 3.78
CA LEU A 254 69.58 -0.36 2.49
C LEU A 254 68.38 -1.31 2.65
N SER A 255 68.51 -2.32 3.51
CA SER A 255 67.45 -3.30 3.79
C SER A 255 66.23 -2.65 4.46
N SER A 256 66.46 -1.72 5.39
CA SER A 256 65.40 -0.95 6.07
C SER A 256 64.57 -0.12 5.08
N ILE A 257 65.24 0.62 4.19
CA ILE A 257 64.56 1.46 3.18
C ILE A 257 63.73 0.59 2.23
N GLY A 258 64.26 -0.56 1.77
CA GLY A 258 63.54 -1.49 0.92
C GLY A 258 62.22 -1.96 1.55
N LEU A 259 62.26 -2.39 2.82
CA LEU A 259 61.06 -2.86 3.53
C LEU A 259 60.02 -1.75 3.76
N ILE A 260 60.47 -0.52 4.05
CA ILE A 260 59.58 0.64 4.19
C ILE A 260 58.92 0.97 2.84
N THR A 261 59.68 0.93 1.74
CA THR A 261 59.10 1.18 0.40
C THR A 261 58.07 0.12 0.03
N ILE A 262 58.31 -1.16 0.32
CA ILE A 262 57.35 -2.24 0.09
C ILE A 262 56.07 -2.04 0.91
N ALA A 263 56.21 -1.72 2.21
CA ALA A 263 55.08 -1.44 3.08
C ALA A 263 54.22 -0.27 2.56
N SER A 264 54.87 0.83 2.15
CA SER A 264 54.19 1.99 1.57
C SER A 264 53.49 1.67 0.24
N ALA A 265 54.11 0.87 -0.63
CA ALA A 265 53.51 0.45 -1.89
C ALA A 265 52.27 -0.44 -1.68
N GLY A 266 52.35 -1.36 -0.71
CA GLY A 266 51.21 -2.20 -0.30
C GLY A 266 50.03 -1.36 0.21
N PHE A 267 50.30 -0.32 1.03
CA PHE A 267 49.27 0.60 1.48
C PHE A 267 48.60 1.34 0.32
N ILE A 268 49.39 1.86 -0.63
CA ILE A 268 48.86 2.56 -1.81
C ILE A 268 47.98 1.63 -2.64
N TYR A 269 48.40 0.38 -2.86
CA TYR A 269 47.59 -0.61 -3.58
C TYR A 269 46.27 -0.90 -2.85
N PHE A 270 46.31 -1.11 -1.53
CA PHE A 270 45.11 -1.31 -0.73
C PHE A 270 44.17 -0.10 -0.78
N ALA A 271 44.69 1.11 -0.60
CA ALA A 271 43.91 2.35 -0.68
C ALA A 271 43.26 2.53 -2.07
N LYS A 272 43.94 2.12 -3.15
CA LYS A 272 43.39 2.11 -4.50
C LYS A 272 42.30 1.05 -4.69
N GLY A 273 42.49 -0.15 -4.14
CA GLY A 273 41.45 -1.19 -4.12
C GLY A 273 40.21 -0.74 -3.36
N TRP A 274 40.40 -0.07 -2.22
CA TRP A 274 39.33 0.52 -1.42
C TRP A 274 38.55 1.60 -2.20
N GLU A 275 39.24 2.44 -2.98
CA GLU A 275 38.61 3.45 -3.84
C GLU A 275 37.80 2.82 -5.00
N LEU A 276 38.22 1.65 -5.49
CA LEU A 276 37.51 0.88 -6.52
C LEU A 276 36.27 0.16 -5.96
N ASP A 277 36.35 -0.43 -4.77
CA ASP A 277 35.19 -1.03 -4.08
C ASP A 277 34.14 0.02 -3.69
N LEU A 278 34.59 1.23 -3.32
CA LEU A 278 33.69 2.37 -3.03
C LEU A 278 32.85 2.79 -4.25
N LEU A 279 33.36 2.61 -5.47
CA LEU A 279 32.64 2.90 -6.71
C LEU A 279 31.63 1.80 -7.08
N HIS A 280 31.81 0.57 -6.60
CA HIS A 280 30.93 -0.56 -6.90
C HIS A 280 29.75 -0.67 -5.92
N LEU A 281 29.89 -0.20 -4.68
CA LEU A 281 28.83 -0.27 -3.66
C LEU A 281 27.89 0.96 -3.60
N ASN A 282 28.19 2.05 -4.30
CA ASN A 282 27.38 3.27 -4.22
C ASN A 282 26.95 3.83 -5.59
N PRO A 283 25.83 3.35 -6.16
CA PRO A 283 25.29 3.88 -7.41
C PRO A 283 24.79 5.34 -7.30
N SER A 284 24.68 5.91 -6.09
CA SER A 284 24.24 7.30 -5.89
C SER A 284 25.35 8.36 -6.01
N ILE A 285 26.63 7.95 -6.06
CA ILE A 285 27.78 8.87 -6.19
C ILE A 285 28.31 8.95 -7.64
N GLN A 286 27.61 8.39 -8.63
CA GLN A 286 28.05 8.47 -10.03
C GLN A 286 27.93 9.89 -10.64
N SER A 287 27.28 10.82 -9.94
CA SER A 287 27.04 12.20 -10.40
C SER A 287 28.20 13.18 -10.12
N SER A 288 29.10 12.92 -9.16
CA SER A 288 30.11 13.91 -8.74
C SER A 288 31.53 13.54 -9.21
N ARG A 289 31.75 13.63 -10.52
CA ARG A 289 33.04 13.28 -11.15
C ARG A 289 34.12 14.37 -11.04
N HIS A 290 33.83 15.51 -10.39
CA HIS A 290 34.65 16.72 -10.49
C HIS A 290 35.48 17.11 -9.25
N ILE A 291 35.55 16.28 -8.20
CA ILE A 291 36.21 16.63 -6.93
C ILE A 291 37.60 15.96 -6.82
N PRO A 292 38.68 16.71 -6.49
CA PRO A 292 40.03 16.15 -6.32
C PRO A 292 40.09 15.09 -5.20
N PRO A 293 41.02 14.12 -5.28
CA PRO A 293 41.07 12.97 -4.38
C PRO A 293 41.18 13.34 -2.89
N ALA A 294 41.86 14.44 -2.56
CA ALA A 294 41.95 14.95 -1.19
C ALA A 294 40.62 15.49 -0.64
N GLY A 295 39.76 16.06 -1.51
CA GLY A 295 38.44 16.57 -1.12
C GLY A 295 37.40 15.47 -0.88
N ARG A 296 37.59 14.30 -1.48
CA ARG A 296 36.68 13.15 -1.30
C ARG A 296 36.76 12.54 0.08
N ILE A 297 37.94 12.52 0.70
CA ILE A 297 38.14 12.01 2.07
C ILE A 297 37.40 12.89 3.09
N LEU A 298 37.47 14.22 2.93
CA LEU A 298 36.76 15.18 3.78
C LEU A 298 35.24 15.11 3.57
N ILE A 299 34.79 14.93 2.33
CA ILE A 299 33.36 14.76 2.02
C ILE A 299 32.82 13.44 2.56
N LEU A 300 33.59 12.36 2.54
CA LEU A 300 33.18 11.09 3.16
C LEU A 300 33.16 11.17 4.69
N LEU A 301 34.06 11.93 5.32
CA LEU A 301 34.01 12.26 6.76
C LEU A 301 32.78 13.10 7.11
N LEU A 302 32.40 14.05 6.26
CA LEU A 302 31.18 14.87 6.42
C LEU A 302 29.90 14.08 6.10
N PHE A 303 29.94 13.18 5.13
CA PHE A 303 28.80 12.32 4.77
C PHE A 303 28.59 11.21 5.81
N ALA A 304 29.65 10.76 6.49
CA ALA A 304 29.56 9.88 7.65
C ALA A 304 28.88 10.52 8.87
N LEU A 305 28.63 11.83 8.86
CA LEU A 305 27.90 12.56 9.91
C LEU A 305 26.41 12.78 9.60
N GLN A 306 25.93 12.47 8.38
CA GLN A 306 24.56 12.78 7.96
C GLN A 306 23.67 11.53 7.96
N ASP A 307 22.61 11.57 8.78
CA ASP A 307 21.63 10.50 8.96
C ASP A 307 20.79 10.27 7.69
N PRO A 308 20.57 9.01 7.23
CA PRO A 308 19.52 8.69 6.28
C PRO A 308 18.21 8.47 7.04
N GLU A 309 17.31 9.45 6.99
CA GLU A 309 15.92 9.26 7.43
C GLU A 309 15.25 8.14 6.62
N ILE A 310 14.78 7.12 7.33
CA ILE A 310 13.96 6.05 6.78
C ILE A 310 12.51 6.54 6.82
N ASN A 311 12.04 7.02 5.68
CA ASN A 311 10.65 7.41 5.48
C ASN A 311 9.78 6.16 5.38
N VAL A 312 9.12 5.80 6.48
CA VAL A 312 8.08 4.78 6.51
C VAL A 312 6.75 5.48 6.33
N ASP A 313 6.08 5.23 5.21
CA ASP A 313 4.73 4.65 5.18
C ASP A 313 3.98 5.01 3.87
N ARG A 314 3.56 3.98 3.12
CA ARG A 314 2.49 4.09 2.13
C ARG A 314 1.67 2.82 2.17
N ARG A 315 0.39 2.97 2.52
CA ARG A 315 -0.64 1.93 2.39
C ARG A 315 -0.57 1.27 1.00
N PRO A 316 -0.83 -0.04 0.90
CA PRO A 316 -0.88 -0.73 -0.38
C PRO A 316 -2.07 -0.24 -1.20
N ARG A 317 -1.83 0.13 -2.47
CA ARG A 317 -2.86 0.54 -3.44
C ARG A 317 -3.65 -0.65 -4.03
N HIS A 318 -3.58 -1.84 -3.42
CA HIS A 318 -4.05 -3.10 -4.01
C HIS A 318 -5.12 -3.85 -3.19
N CYS A 319 -5.54 -3.32 -2.03
CA CYS A 319 -6.76 -3.78 -1.36
C CYS A 319 -7.88 -2.80 -1.73
N GLY A 320 -8.99 -3.32 -2.26
CA GLY A 320 -10.03 -2.56 -2.98
C GLY A 320 -11.39 -2.67 -2.34
#